data_AF-B9NRU2-F1
#
_entry.id   AF-B9NRU2-F1
#
_cell.length_a   1.000
_cell.length_b   1.000
_cell.length_c   1.000
_cell.angle_alpha   90.00
_cell.angle_beta   90.00
_cell.angle_gamma   90.00
#
_symmetry.space_group_name_H-M   'P 1'
#
loop_
_entity.id
_entity.type
_entity.pdbx_description
1 polymer ?
#
loop_
_entity_poly.entity_id
_entity_poly.type
_entity_poly.pdbx_seq_one_letter_code
_entity_poly.pdbx_strand_id
1 'polypeptide(L)'
;MKSLATLTLISTLGATTAFAGGCPEGQEGAMVNPPVTESSDGIDVTIYQVMDLSNQTIAAEGWNMRARTIAFPPRSVVKLHSHNDRPEIAVMKHGTVTVYESNCKVPYDMIEGEVFQSGRGDSHWVTNDSDETAVMYVVDLLTSSEF
;
A
#
# COMPACT_ATOMS: atom_id res chain seq x y z
N MET A 1 -18.88 6.65 57.39
CA MET A 1 -17.83 7.34 56.62
C MET A 1 -17.69 6.59 55.30
N LYS A 2 -17.84 7.29 54.17
CA LYS A 2 -17.97 6.70 52.83
C LYS A 2 -16.61 6.15 52.36
N SER A 3 -16.55 4.86 52.03
CA SER A 3 -15.36 4.24 51.43
C SER A 3 -15.39 4.50 49.92
N LEU A 4 -14.40 5.24 49.40
CA LEU A 4 -14.17 5.37 47.96
C LEU A 4 -13.46 4.11 47.46
N ALA A 5 -14.08 3.39 46.53
CA ALA A 5 -13.42 2.34 45.76
C ALA A 5 -12.80 2.99 44.51
N THR A 6 -11.46 3.05 44.47
CA THR A 6 -10.71 3.51 43.31
C THR A 6 -10.63 2.36 42.30
N LEU A 7 -11.30 2.51 41.15
CA LEU A 7 -11.25 1.56 40.05
C LEU A 7 -10.03 1.87 39.18
N THR A 8 -8.99 1.04 39.25
CA THR A 8 -7.80 1.14 38.39
C THR A 8 -8.11 0.52 37.03
N LEU A 9 -8.32 1.36 36.01
CA LEU A 9 -8.49 0.92 34.63
C LEU A 9 -7.10 0.67 34.01
N ILE A 10 -6.72 -0.61 33.87
CA ILE A 10 -5.52 -1.00 33.12
C ILE A 10 -5.91 -1.01 31.64
N SER A 11 -5.58 0.07 30.92
CA SER A 11 -5.66 0.10 29.47
C SER A 11 -4.43 -0.56 28.88
N THR A 12 -4.58 -1.79 28.37
CA THR A 12 -3.55 -2.42 27.54
C THR A 12 -3.60 -1.78 26.16
N LEU A 13 -2.75 -0.78 25.91
CA LEU A 13 -2.42 -0.35 24.56
C LEU A 13 -1.72 -1.52 23.85
N GLY A 14 -2.47 -2.28 23.06
CA GLY A 14 -1.88 -3.18 22.09
C GLY A 14 -1.13 -2.34 21.06
N ALA A 15 0.19 -2.36 21.12
CA ALA A 15 1.02 -1.80 20.06
C ALA A 15 0.77 -2.64 18.81
N THR A 16 0.10 -2.07 17.81
CA THR A 16 0.08 -2.65 16.48
C THR A 16 1.48 -2.52 15.91
N THR A 17 2.20 -3.64 15.86
CA THR A 17 3.42 -3.72 15.07
C THR A 17 3.01 -3.52 13.62
N ALA A 18 3.34 -2.36 13.06
CA ALA A 18 3.22 -2.12 11.62
C ALA A 18 4.18 -3.08 10.92
N PHE A 19 3.65 -4.22 10.46
CA PHE A 19 4.37 -5.08 9.54
C PHE A 19 4.43 -4.36 8.20
N ALA A 20 5.62 -4.28 7.63
CA ALA A 20 5.80 -3.92 6.24
C ALA A 20 5.20 -5.06 5.40
N GLY A 21 3.98 -4.86 4.89
CA GLY A 21 3.16 -5.89 4.26
C GLY A 21 1.92 -6.19 5.10
N GLY A 22 0.77 -6.29 4.45
CA GLY A 22 -0.56 -6.41 5.09
C GLY A 22 -1.01 -7.86 5.25
N CYS A 23 -0.18 -8.83 4.83
CA CYS A 23 -0.48 -10.24 4.96
C CYS A 23 -0.68 -10.61 6.45
N PRO A 24 -1.84 -11.18 6.82
CA PRO A 24 -2.09 -11.59 8.20
C PRO A 24 -1.09 -12.63 8.71
N GLU A 25 -0.75 -12.58 10.00
CA GLU A 25 0.20 -13.50 10.62
C GLU A 25 -0.16 -14.97 10.34
N GLY A 26 0.83 -15.74 9.86
CA GLY A 26 0.67 -17.16 9.52
C GLY A 26 0.06 -17.43 8.15
N GLN A 27 -0.33 -16.38 7.41
CA GLN A 27 -0.83 -16.49 6.04
C GLN A 27 0.25 -16.30 4.98
N GLU A 28 1.52 -16.16 5.36
CA GLU A 28 2.62 -16.04 4.42
C GLU A 28 2.77 -17.31 3.58
N GLY A 29 3.07 -17.13 2.30
CA GLY A 29 3.30 -18.22 1.37
C GLY A 29 2.79 -17.91 -0.02
N ALA A 30 2.96 -18.85 -0.94
CA ALA A 30 2.53 -18.67 -2.32
C ALA A 30 1.02 -18.38 -2.38
N MET A 31 0.68 -17.32 -3.11
CA MET A 31 -0.68 -16.96 -3.40
C MET A 31 -1.47 -18.12 -4.03
N VAL A 32 -2.76 -18.20 -3.68
CA VAL A 32 -3.68 -19.22 -4.18
C VAL A 32 -4.64 -18.69 -5.26
N ASN A 33 -4.83 -17.38 -5.34
CA ASN A 33 -5.70 -16.73 -6.32
C ASN A 33 -4.99 -16.59 -7.68
N PRO A 34 -5.70 -16.79 -8.81
CA PRO A 34 -5.13 -16.54 -10.12
C PRO A 34 -4.87 -15.03 -10.32
N PRO A 35 -3.72 -14.62 -10.87
CA PRO A 35 -3.39 -13.22 -11.03
C PRO A 35 -4.21 -12.55 -12.12
N VAL A 36 -4.55 -11.28 -11.90
CA VAL A 36 -5.15 -10.42 -12.92
C VAL A 36 -4.05 -9.81 -13.78
N THR A 37 -4.15 -9.95 -15.10
CA THR A 37 -3.10 -9.50 -16.05
C THR A 37 -3.43 -8.20 -16.77
N GLU A 38 -4.66 -7.70 -16.66
CA GLU A 38 -5.13 -6.46 -17.30
C GLU A 38 -5.72 -5.50 -16.27
N SER A 39 -5.40 -4.22 -16.38
CA SER A 39 -5.98 -3.18 -15.54
C SER A 39 -7.30 -2.69 -16.12
N SER A 40 -8.18 -2.20 -15.27
CA SER A 40 -9.34 -1.43 -15.70
C SER A 40 -8.91 -0.13 -16.40
N ASP A 41 -9.71 0.31 -17.36
CA ASP A 41 -9.64 1.68 -17.85
C ASP A 41 -10.01 2.67 -16.75
N GLY A 42 -9.46 3.88 -16.82
CA GLY A 42 -9.83 4.97 -15.92
C GLY A 42 -9.17 4.97 -14.55
N ILE A 43 -8.19 4.09 -14.29
CA ILE A 43 -7.26 4.28 -13.17
C ILE A 43 -6.55 5.62 -13.36
N ASP A 44 -6.82 6.57 -12.46
CA ASP A 44 -6.31 7.94 -12.57
C ASP A 44 -5.08 8.12 -11.68
N VAL A 45 -3.98 8.57 -12.27
CA VAL A 45 -2.72 8.80 -11.57
C VAL A 45 -2.36 10.27 -11.69
N THR A 46 -2.35 10.96 -10.55
CA THR A 46 -1.92 12.37 -10.47
C THR A 46 -0.55 12.45 -9.81
N ILE A 47 0.46 12.91 -10.56
CA ILE A 47 1.81 13.15 -10.03
C ILE A 47 1.87 14.56 -9.46
N TYR A 48 2.28 14.69 -8.19
CA TYR A 48 2.42 15.99 -7.53
C TYR A 48 3.83 16.54 -7.61
N GLN A 49 4.82 15.68 -7.38
CA GLN A 49 6.20 16.09 -7.45
C GLN A 49 7.13 14.92 -7.76
N VAL A 50 8.25 15.27 -8.40
CA VAL A 50 9.36 14.38 -8.70
C VAL A 50 10.64 15.03 -8.22
N MET A 51 11.49 14.27 -7.52
CA MET A 51 12.82 14.68 -7.11
C MET A 51 13.85 13.77 -7.76
N ASP A 52 14.73 14.37 -8.56
CA ASP A 52 15.92 13.70 -9.09
C ASP A 52 16.91 13.43 -7.94
N LEU A 53 17.27 12.16 -7.77
CA LEU A 53 18.14 11.71 -6.68
C LEU A 53 19.63 11.74 -7.03
N SER A 54 20.00 11.99 -8.29
CA SER A 54 21.42 12.05 -8.69
C SER A 54 22.15 13.22 -8.03
N ASN A 55 21.44 14.31 -7.77
CA ASN A 55 22.00 15.54 -7.19
C ASN A 55 21.75 15.67 -5.68
N GLN A 56 21.17 14.64 -5.05
CA GLN A 56 20.98 14.60 -3.60
C GLN A 56 22.21 13.98 -2.93
N THR A 57 22.33 14.12 -1.60
CA THR A 57 23.44 13.54 -0.82
C THR A 57 23.62 12.04 -1.02
N ILE A 58 22.54 11.32 -1.36
CA ILE A 58 22.58 9.89 -1.65
C ILE A 58 23.19 9.56 -3.02
N ALA A 59 23.30 10.55 -3.92
CA ALA A 59 23.87 10.45 -5.27
C ALA A 59 23.37 9.21 -6.06
N ALA A 60 22.08 8.94 -6.00
CA ALA A 60 21.48 7.78 -6.64
C ALA A 60 21.21 8.08 -8.12
N GLU A 61 22.25 7.94 -8.95
CA GLU A 61 22.16 8.18 -10.39
C GLU A 61 21.08 7.32 -11.05
N GLY A 62 20.25 7.95 -11.89
CA GLY A 62 19.17 7.28 -12.62
C GLY A 62 17.92 6.99 -11.79
N TRP A 63 17.89 7.36 -10.51
CA TRP A 63 16.73 7.21 -9.63
C TRP A 63 16.03 8.54 -9.37
N ASN A 64 14.71 8.46 -9.28
CA ASN A 64 13.85 9.56 -8.89
C ASN A 64 12.99 9.13 -7.71
N MET A 65 12.60 10.08 -6.86
CA MET A 65 11.53 9.91 -5.88
C MET A 65 10.30 10.67 -6.36
N ARG A 66 9.13 10.04 -6.36
CA ARG A 66 7.89 10.62 -6.86
C ARG A 66 6.79 10.52 -5.82
N ALA A 67 6.03 11.60 -5.68
CA ALA A 67 4.82 11.66 -4.87
C ALA A 67 3.60 11.78 -5.80
N ARG A 68 2.61 10.89 -5.63
CA ARG A 68 1.43 10.81 -6.48
C ARG A 68 0.19 10.38 -5.71
N THR A 69 -0.97 10.55 -6.32
CA THR A 69 -2.16 9.76 -5.96
C THR A 69 -2.53 8.79 -7.06
N ILE A 70 -3.18 7.70 -6.65
CA ILE A 70 -3.87 6.77 -7.53
C ILE A 70 -5.33 6.77 -7.10
N ALA A 71 -6.25 7.08 -8.02
CA ALA A 71 -7.67 6.92 -7.81
C ALA A 71 -8.16 5.68 -8.54
N PHE A 72 -8.85 4.81 -7.81
CA PHE A 72 -9.41 3.56 -8.28
C PHE A 72 -10.91 3.76 -8.44
N PRO A 73 -11.45 3.82 -9.68
CA PRO A 73 -12.89 3.90 -9.88
C PRO A 73 -13.64 2.73 -9.23
N PRO A 74 -14.96 2.84 -9.05
CA PRO A 74 -15.80 1.71 -8.64
C PRO A 74 -15.56 0.48 -9.51
N ARG A 75 -15.48 -0.70 -8.90
CA ARG A 75 -15.33 -2.00 -9.59
C ARG A 75 -14.07 -2.08 -10.48
N SER A 76 -12.98 -1.42 -10.08
CA SER A 76 -11.74 -1.37 -10.86
C SER A 76 -10.68 -2.35 -10.35
N VAL A 77 -9.72 -2.67 -11.22
CA VAL A 77 -8.54 -3.46 -10.91
C VAL A 77 -7.28 -2.81 -11.47
N VAL A 78 -6.21 -2.81 -10.69
CA VAL A 78 -4.84 -2.60 -11.17
C VAL A 78 -4.18 -3.96 -11.25
N LYS A 79 -3.74 -4.37 -12.45
CA LYS A 79 -3.16 -5.69 -12.71
C LYS A 79 -1.96 -6.02 -11.82
N LEU A 80 -1.59 -7.31 -11.80
CA LEU A 80 -0.37 -7.78 -11.17
C LEU A 80 0.84 -7.00 -11.71
N HIS A 81 1.63 -6.45 -10.79
CA HIS A 81 2.89 -5.78 -11.08
C HIS A 81 3.90 -6.00 -9.95
N SER A 82 5.17 -5.71 -10.21
CA SER A 82 6.27 -5.87 -9.25
C SER A 82 6.78 -4.53 -8.74
N HIS A 83 7.33 -4.55 -7.52
CA HIS A 83 8.02 -3.43 -6.88
C HIS A 83 9.55 -3.64 -6.81
N ASN A 84 10.10 -4.60 -7.56
CA ASN A 84 11.55 -4.85 -7.60
C ASN A 84 12.38 -3.62 -7.93
N ASP A 85 11.95 -2.86 -8.93
CA ASP A 85 12.63 -1.66 -9.43
C ASP A 85 11.83 -0.39 -9.12
N ARG A 86 10.76 -0.51 -8.33
CA ARG A 86 9.88 0.59 -7.93
C ARG A 86 9.33 0.40 -6.50
N PRO A 87 10.17 0.44 -5.46
CA PRO A 87 9.69 0.36 -4.09
C PRO A 87 8.85 1.58 -3.74
N GLU A 88 7.85 1.38 -2.89
CA GLU A 88 6.91 2.42 -2.51
C GLU A 88 6.45 2.34 -1.06
N ILE A 89 6.01 3.49 -0.56
CA ILE A 89 5.16 3.62 0.62
C ILE A 89 3.84 4.24 0.16
N ALA A 90 2.75 3.54 0.45
CA ALA A 90 1.40 3.94 0.13
C ALA A 90 0.61 4.21 1.40
N VAL A 91 -0.29 5.19 1.36
CA VAL A 91 -1.26 5.49 2.41
C VAL A 91 -2.64 5.47 1.79
N MET A 92 -3.57 4.73 2.38
CA MET A 92 -4.94 4.74 1.91
C MET A 92 -5.60 6.03 2.38
N LYS A 93 -5.73 6.99 1.47
CA LYS A 93 -6.25 8.32 1.77
C LYS A 93 -7.77 8.31 1.90
N HIS A 94 -8.44 7.49 1.12
CA HIS A 94 -9.90 7.36 1.14
C HIS A 94 -10.35 6.00 0.60
N GLY A 95 -11.42 5.46 1.19
CA GLY A 95 -12.04 4.22 0.74
C GLY A 95 -11.28 2.97 1.20
N THR A 96 -11.47 1.88 0.46
CA THR A 96 -10.81 0.60 0.70
C THR A 96 -10.40 -0.02 -0.62
N VAL A 97 -9.34 -0.80 -0.60
CA VAL A 97 -8.96 -1.69 -1.70
C VAL A 97 -8.61 -3.07 -1.17
N THR A 98 -8.86 -4.11 -1.98
CA THR A 98 -8.43 -5.48 -1.68
C THR A 98 -7.07 -5.70 -2.33
N VAL A 99 -6.07 -6.08 -1.54
CA VAL A 99 -4.70 -6.35 -1.99
C VAL A 99 -4.47 -7.85 -2.08
N TYR A 100 -3.85 -8.28 -3.17
CA TYR A 100 -3.48 -9.67 -3.41
C TYR A 100 -1.96 -9.73 -3.62
N GLU A 101 -1.22 -10.14 -2.59
CA GLU A 101 0.25 -10.27 -2.67
C GLU A 101 0.71 -11.67 -3.08
N SER A 102 1.72 -11.74 -3.93
CA SER A 102 2.28 -13.01 -4.43
C SER A 102 2.83 -13.93 -3.33
N ASN A 103 3.21 -13.35 -2.19
CA ASN A 103 3.72 -14.00 -0.99
C ASN A 103 2.70 -14.08 0.16
N CYS A 104 1.41 -13.84 -0.10
CA CYS A 104 0.33 -14.05 0.86
C CYS A 104 -0.70 -15.06 0.34
N LYS A 105 -1.10 -16.01 1.19
CA LYS A 105 -2.10 -17.04 0.85
C LYS A 105 -3.52 -16.52 0.74
N VAL A 106 -3.80 -15.35 1.33
CA VAL A 106 -5.13 -14.75 1.36
C VAL A 106 -5.04 -13.28 0.94
N PRO A 107 -6.06 -12.73 0.26
CA PRO A 107 -6.18 -11.30 0.12
C PRO A 107 -6.50 -10.65 1.46
N TYR A 108 -6.27 -9.35 1.55
CA TYR A 108 -6.66 -8.53 2.69
C TYR A 108 -7.01 -7.13 2.22
N ASP A 109 -7.81 -6.43 3.02
CA ASP A 109 -8.21 -5.06 2.74
C ASP A 109 -7.17 -4.09 3.26
N MET A 110 -6.90 -3.05 2.48
CA MET A 110 -6.20 -1.84 2.92
C MET A 110 -7.24 -0.72 3.07
N ILE A 111 -7.49 -0.29 4.30
CA ILE A 111 -8.55 0.68 4.65
C ILE A 111 -7.98 2.08 4.91
N GLU A 112 -8.83 3.11 4.89
CA GLU A 112 -8.45 4.51 5.13
C GLU A 112 -7.56 4.69 6.38
N GLY A 113 -6.43 5.37 6.19
CA GLY A 113 -5.42 5.63 7.22
C GLY A 113 -4.32 4.58 7.32
N GLU A 114 -4.49 3.39 6.72
CA GLU A 114 -3.44 2.38 6.72
C GLU A 114 -2.27 2.75 5.79
N VAL A 115 -1.09 2.33 6.22
CA VAL A 115 0.16 2.53 5.52
C VAL A 115 0.67 1.18 5.06
N PHE A 116 1.08 1.13 3.80
CA PHE A 116 1.55 -0.07 3.14
C PHE A 116 2.93 0.19 2.54
N GLN A 117 3.79 -0.83 2.57
CA GLN A 117 5.12 -0.77 1.99
C GLN A 117 5.26 -1.94 1.02
N SER A 118 5.75 -1.67 -0.18
CA SER A 118 6.13 -2.71 -1.14
C SER A 118 7.51 -2.43 -1.69
N GLY A 119 8.33 -3.46 -1.82
CA GLY A 119 9.69 -3.35 -2.30
C GLY A 119 10.17 -4.59 -3.03
N ARG A 120 11.48 -4.85 -2.93
CA ARG A 120 12.11 -5.95 -3.67
C ARG A 120 11.58 -7.30 -3.21
N GLY A 121 11.11 -8.09 -4.16
CA GLY A 121 10.45 -9.37 -3.94
C GLY A 121 8.93 -9.28 -3.92
N ASP A 122 8.37 -8.08 -3.77
CA ASP A 122 6.94 -7.89 -3.70
C ASP A 122 6.34 -7.74 -5.10
N SER A 123 5.20 -8.38 -5.28
CA SER A 123 4.35 -8.25 -6.45
C SER A 123 2.92 -8.46 -6.01
N HIS A 124 2.02 -7.60 -6.49
CA HIS A 124 0.62 -7.65 -6.11
C HIS A 124 -0.28 -7.11 -7.22
N TRP A 125 -1.57 -7.37 -7.10
CA TRP A 125 -2.62 -6.61 -7.77
C TRP A 125 -3.61 -6.09 -6.75
N VAL A 126 -4.39 -5.09 -7.15
CA VAL A 126 -5.31 -4.40 -6.27
C VAL A 126 -6.67 -4.27 -6.93
N THR A 127 -7.75 -4.56 -6.20
CA THR A 127 -9.12 -4.32 -6.65
C THR A 127 -9.80 -3.27 -5.77
N ASN A 128 -10.61 -2.41 -6.40
CA ASN A 128 -11.63 -1.65 -5.70
C ASN A 128 -12.97 -2.32 -6.00
N ASP A 129 -13.40 -3.21 -5.10
CA ASP A 129 -14.66 -3.94 -5.22
C ASP A 129 -15.86 -3.14 -4.67
N SER A 130 -15.69 -1.86 -4.34
CA SER A 130 -16.77 -1.01 -3.86
C SER A 130 -17.49 -0.29 -4.99
N ASP A 131 -18.58 0.39 -4.64
CA ASP A 131 -19.33 1.29 -5.54
C ASP A 131 -18.86 2.76 -5.46
N GLU A 132 -17.80 3.02 -4.69
CA GLU A 132 -17.21 4.35 -4.49
C GLU A 132 -15.76 4.37 -5.00
N THR A 133 -15.23 5.56 -5.27
CA THR A 133 -13.82 5.71 -5.67
C THR A 133 -12.91 5.58 -4.44
N ALA A 134 -11.92 4.69 -4.49
CA ALA A 134 -10.84 4.64 -3.50
C ALA A 134 -9.66 5.49 -3.96
N VAL A 135 -8.91 6.09 -3.03
CA VAL A 135 -7.77 6.96 -3.35
C VAL A 135 -6.58 6.64 -2.46
N MET A 136 -5.45 6.35 -3.08
CA MET A 136 -4.16 6.10 -2.43
C MET A 136 -3.23 7.29 -2.64
N TYR A 137 -2.49 7.68 -1.61
CA TYR A 137 -1.31 8.53 -1.73
C TYR A 137 -0.07 7.65 -1.75
N VAL A 138 0.82 7.83 -2.72
CA VAL A 138 1.99 6.97 -2.91
C VAL A 138 3.24 7.82 -3.03
N VAL A 139 4.29 7.41 -2.31
CA VAL A 139 5.66 7.86 -2.52
C VAL A 139 6.47 6.67 -3.02
N ASP A 140 6.96 6.73 -4.24
CA ASP A 140 7.75 5.66 -4.86
C ASP A 140 9.13 6.15 -5.31
N LEU A 141 10.07 5.21 -5.35
CA LEU A 141 11.32 5.39 -6.09
C LEU A 141 11.16 4.74 -7.45
N LEU A 142 11.65 5.35 -8.52
CA LEU A 142 11.58 4.79 -9.85
C LEU A 142 12.84 5.14 -10.65
N THR A 143 13.19 4.28 -11.59
CA THR A 143 14.25 4.57 -12.55
C THR A 143 13.74 5.56 -13.60
N SER A 144 14.64 6.36 -14.18
CA SER A 144 14.29 7.35 -15.20
C SER A 144 13.63 6.76 -16.46
N SER A 145 13.68 5.44 -16.66
CA SER A 145 13.00 4.74 -17.75
C SER A 145 11.49 4.55 -17.53
N GLU A 146 11.00 4.77 -16.32
CA GLU A 146 9.60 4.52 -15.90
C GLU A 146 8.74 5.80 -15.86
N PHE A 147 9.21 6.87 -16.52
CA PHE A 147 8.45 8.10 -16.75
C PHE A 147 7.63 8.04 -18.03
#